data_AF-A0A6M0RLK3-F1
#
_entry.id   AF-A0A6M0RLK3-F1
#
_cell.length_a   1.000
_cell.length_b   1.000
_cell.length_c   1.000
_cell.angle_alpha   90.00
_cell.angle_beta   90.00
_cell.angle_gamma   90.00
#
_symmetry.space_group_name_H-M   'P 1'
#
loop_
_entity.id
_entity.type
_entity.pdbx_description
1 polymer ?
#
loop_
_entity_poly.entity_id
_entity_poly.type
_entity_poly.pdbx_seq_one_letter_code
_entity_poly.pdbx_strand_id
1 'polypeptide(L)'
;MPLRHQPAPPTPWDSDLDQPDIAASAYVHPQCSLIGDVQLGENVMVAPNTSIRADEGAPFYIGANTNIQDGVVIHGLEQGRILGDDQQAYSVWIGHDTCITHMALIHGPAYVGNECFIGFRSTVFNAQVGHGCIVMMHALIQDVEIPAGKYVPSGAVITTQQAADRLPDANDSDRSFSHHVVEINQALRAGYRCANDIACVTPFQNAVSGNGSRSMPQNGKAAPLQTDIIDIIRQQLHQGHRIGLEFADARRFNVGSWQSGPTITSAHEAQVRTQVEQFLASHPGDYVRLLSIDPRAKQRQLEKVIQKPE
;
A
#
# COMPACT_ATOMS: atom_id res chain seq x y z
N MET A 1 21.58 -9.47 18.92
CA MET A 1 21.70 -9.04 17.51
C MET A 1 20.35 -9.27 16.87
N PRO A 2 19.69 -8.30 16.22
CA PRO A 2 18.48 -8.62 15.48
C PRO A 2 18.90 -9.54 14.33
N LEU A 3 18.29 -10.71 14.27
CA LEU A 3 18.61 -11.82 13.38
C LEU A 3 18.28 -11.37 11.94
N ARG A 4 19.28 -10.82 11.25
CA ARG A 4 19.16 -10.39 9.85
C ARG A 4 19.46 -11.60 8.98
N HIS A 5 18.49 -12.03 8.19
CA HIS A 5 18.60 -13.01 7.10
C HIS A 5 19.33 -14.30 7.50
N GLN A 6 18.57 -15.33 7.84
CA GLN A 6 19.16 -16.56 8.36
C GLN A 6 19.18 -17.66 7.28
N PRO A 7 20.20 -18.52 7.29
CA PRO A 7 20.11 -19.78 6.56
C PRO A 7 18.93 -20.61 7.07
N ALA A 8 18.40 -21.49 6.23
CA ALA A 8 17.54 -22.57 6.70
C ALA A 8 18.29 -23.39 7.79
N PRO A 9 17.60 -23.83 8.86
CA PRO A 9 18.21 -24.72 9.84
C PRO A 9 18.43 -26.11 9.22
N PRO A 10 19.43 -26.89 9.70
CA PRO A 10 19.59 -28.27 9.27
C PRO A 10 18.41 -29.13 9.74
N THR A 11 17.83 -29.89 8.83
CA THR A 11 16.70 -30.80 9.06
C THR A 11 16.92 -32.12 8.33
N PRO A 12 16.09 -33.17 8.55
CA PRO A 12 16.16 -34.40 7.77
C PRO A 12 15.86 -34.23 6.27
N TRP A 13 15.17 -33.14 5.87
CA TRP A 13 14.76 -32.87 4.49
C TRP A 13 15.64 -31.82 3.78
N ASP A 14 16.40 -31.02 4.53
CA ASP A 14 17.29 -29.97 4.00
C ASP A 14 18.57 -29.85 4.85
N SER A 15 19.72 -30.00 4.19
CA SER A 15 21.05 -29.84 4.78
C SER A 15 21.90 -28.78 4.10
N ASP A 16 21.35 -28.07 3.11
CA ASP A 16 22.13 -27.19 2.22
C ASP A 16 22.35 -25.81 2.85
N LEU A 17 21.58 -25.46 3.89
CA LEU A 17 21.69 -24.23 4.67
C LEU A 17 21.55 -22.97 3.81
N ASP A 18 20.67 -23.05 2.81
CA ASP A 18 20.43 -21.96 1.86
C ASP A 18 20.03 -20.67 2.57
N GLN A 19 20.53 -19.56 2.03
CA GLN A 19 20.32 -18.22 2.55
C GLN A 19 19.51 -17.38 1.57
N PRO A 20 18.80 -16.34 2.06
CA PRO A 20 18.05 -15.47 1.19
C PRO A 20 18.94 -14.77 0.15
N ASP A 21 18.56 -14.87 -1.12
CA ASP A 21 19.14 -14.08 -2.21
C ASP A 21 18.31 -12.81 -2.41
N ILE A 22 18.95 -11.64 -2.23
CA ILE A 22 18.27 -10.35 -2.18
C ILE A 22 18.89 -9.41 -3.20
N ALA A 23 18.13 -9.04 -4.22
CA ALA A 23 18.58 -8.09 -5.22
C ALA A 23 19.04 -6.77 -4.57
N ALA A 24 20.14 -6.21 -5.07
CA ALA A 24 20.79 -5.03 -4.48
C ALA A 24 19.87 -3.79 -4.40
N SER A 25 18.83 -3.72 -5.25
CA SER A 25 17.83 -2.64 -5.29
C SER A 25 16.64 -2.86 -4.35
N ALA A 26 16.44 -4.06 -3.80
CA ALA A 26 15.37 -4.35 -2.85
C ALA A 26 15.58 -3.63 -1.50
N TYR A 27 14.52 -3.46 -0.73
CA TYR A 27 14.57 -2.94 0.64
C TYR A 27 13.86 -3.92 1.58
N VAL A 28 14.58 -4.41 2.59
CA VAL A 28 14.02 -5.25 3.65
C VAL A 28 14.07 -4.48 4.95
N HIS A 29 12.92 -4.24 5.56
CA HIS A 29 12.86 -3.51 6.83
C HIS A 29 13.61 -4.27 7.94
N PRO A 30 14.35 -3.59 8.83
CA PRO A 30 15.11 -4.26 9.90
C PRO A 30 14.30 -5.08 10.92
N GLN A 31 12.97 -4.96 10.91
CA GLN A 31 12.03 -5.71 11.76
C GLN A 31 11.40 -6.92 11.03
N CYS A 32 11.86 -7.23 9.82
CA CYS A 32 11.46 -8.43 9.08
C CYS A 32 12.29 -9.65 9.52
N SER A 33 11.68 -10.83 9.48
CA SER A 33 12.38 -12.12 9.55
C SER A 33 12.37 -12.77 8.17
N LEU A 34 13.55 -13.13 7.66
CA LEU A 34 13.75 -13.75 6.35
C LEU A 34 14.69 -14.95 6.54
N ILE A 35 14.23 -16.16 6.20
CA ILE A 35 14.91 -17.41 6.54
C ILE A 35 14.82 -18.39 5.36
N GLY A 36 15.94 -19.03 5.01
CA GLY A 36 16.01 -20.12 4.02
C GLY A 36 16.15 -19.64 2.57
N ASP A 37 15.90 -20.56 1.62
CA ASP A 37 15.96 -20.28 0.17
C ASP A 37 14.79 -19.39 -0.27
N VAL A 38 15.03 -18.08 -0.18
CA VAL A 38 14.10 -17.03 -0.57
C VAL A 38 14.79 -16.07 -1.53
N GLN A 39 14.21 -15.94 -2.72
CA GLN A 39 14.72 -15.09 -3.79
C GLN A 39 13.86 -13.83 -3.89
N LEU A 40 14.46 -12.66 -3.59
CA LEU A 40 13.83 -11.36 -3.73
C LEU A 40 14.36 -10.63 -4.97
N GLY A 41 13.47 -10.38 -5.93
CA GLY A 41 13.76 -9.66 -7.16
C GLY A 41 14.05 -8.17 -6.96
N GLU A 42 14.35 -7.49 -8.08
CA GLU A 42 14.68 -6.07 -8.07
C GLU A 42 13.55 -5.21 -7.51
N ASN A 43 13.90 -4.16 -6.78
CA ASN A 43 12.95 -3.17 -6.26
C ASN A 43 11.83 -3.74 -5.37
N VAL A 44 11.99 -4.95 -4.84
CA VAL A 44 11.07 -5.49 -3.84
C VAL A 44 11.13 -4.65 -2.56
N MET A 45 9.97 -4.43 -1.93
CA MET A 45 9.87 -3.77 -0.63
C MET A 45 9.26 -4.72 0.39
N VAL A 46 9.99 -5.02 1.47
CA VAL A 46 9.49 -5.83 2.58
C VAL A 46 9.35 -4.97 3.83
N ALA A 47 8.13 -4.87 4.34
CA ALA A 47 7.74 -3.98 5.42
C ALA A 47 7.97 -4.60 6.83
N PRO A 48 7.85 -3.81 7.91
CA PRO A 48 8.05 -4.27 9.28
C PRO A 48 7.19 -5.48 9.68
N ASN A 49 7.72 -6.30 10.60
CA ASN A 49 7.01 -7.43 11.21
C ASN A 49 6.58 -8.54 10.23
N THR A 50 7.06 -8.50 8.99
CA THR A 50 6.89 -9.58 8.02
C THR A 50 7.73 -10.79 8.41
N SER A 51 7.20 -12.00 8.19
CA SER A 51 7.93 -13.27 8.37
C SER A 51 7.86 -14.09 7.09
N ILE A 52 8.99 -14.22 6.40
CA ILE A 52 9.14 -15.06 5.21
C ILE A 52 10.12 -16.18 5.58
N ARG A 53 9.64 -17.43 5.58
CA ARG A 53 10.40 -18.56 6.14
C ARG A 53 10.28 -19.80 5.26
N ALA A 54 11.34 -20.09 4.52
CA ALA A 54 11.50 -21.26 3.64
C ALA A 54 12.36 -22.33 4.34
N ASP A 55 11.88 -22.88 5.45
CA ASP A 55 12.58 -23.90 6.25
C ASP A 55 11.94 -25.30 6.18
N GLU A 56 10.80 -25.41 5.50
CA GLU A 56 10.07 -26.66 5.29
C GLU A 56 9.80 -26.85 3.80
N GLY A 57 8.85 -26.12 3.23
CA GLY A 57 8.73 -25.96 1.79
C GLY A 57 9.67 -24.88 1.27
N ALA A 58 10.50 -25.21 0.28
CA ALA A 58 11.42 -24.30 -0.42
C ALA A 58 11.56 -24.73 -1.90
N PRO A 59 12.01 -23.86 -2.83
CA PRO A 59 12.32 -22.44 -2.67
C PRO A 59 11.09 -21.52 -2.69
N PHE A 60 11.27 -20.26 -2.27
CA PHE A 60 10.31 -19.16 -2.47
C PHE A 60 10.87 -18.11 -3.45
N TYR A 61 10.03 -17.65 -4.38
CA TYR A 61 10.36 -16.56 -5.31
C TYR A 61 9.40 -15.38 -5.17
N ILE A 62 9.96 -14.17 -5.12
CA ILE A 62 9.22 -12.90 -5.07
C ILE A 62 9.76 -11.99 -6.18
N GLY A 63 8.95 -11.76 -7.20
CA GLY A 63 9.31 -11.04 -8.42
C GLY A 63 9.55 -9.54 -8.24
N ALA A 64 10.09 -8.91 -9.28
CA ALA A 64 10.47 -7.51 -9.26
C ALA A 64 9.28 -6.57 -8.96
N ASN A 65 9.59 -5.42 -8.35
CA ASN A 65 8.65 -4.36 -7.98
C ASN A 65 7.52 -4.76 -7.00
N THR A 66 7.49 -6.02 -6.55
CA THR A 66 6.49 -6.53 -5.61
C THR A 66 6.70 -5.97 -4.21
N ASN A 67 5.59 -5.70 -3.50
CA ASN A 67 5.62 -5.25 -2.12
C ASN A 67 5.00 -6.28 -1.18
N ILE A 68 5.70 -6.55 -0.08
CA ILE A 68 5.29 -7.43 1.00
C ILE A 68 5.09 -6.54 2.25
N GLN A 69 3.84 -6.30 2.60
CA GLN A 69 3.47 -5.29 3.59
C GLN A 69 3.46 -5.83 5.02
N ASP A 70 3.17 -4.94 5.98
CA ASP A 70 3.35 -5.19 7.40
C ASP A 70 2.64 -6.45 7.89
N GLY A 71 3.37 -7.28 8.63
CA GLY A 71 2.82 -8.48 9.26
C GLY A 71 2.42 -9.60 8.30
N VAL A 72 2.80 -9.51 7.02
CA VAL A 72 2.60 -10.63 6.08
C VAL A 72 3.39 -11.85 6.55
N VAL A 73 2.79 -13.03 6.38
CA VAL A 73 3.46 -14.31 6.61
C VAL A 73 3.53 -15.08 5.30
N ILE A 74 4.71 -15.59 4.99
CA ILE A 74 4.95 -16.50 3.86
C ILE A 74 5.65 -17.74 4.39
N HIS A 75 5.02 -18.89 4.22
CA HIS A 75 5.51 -20.20 4.64
C HIS A 75 5.06 -21.26 3.62
N GLY A 76 5.45 -22.51 3.77
CA GLY A 76 5.09 -23.56 2.83
C GLY A 76 5.27 -24.95 3.42
N LEU A 77 4.39 -25.86 3.01
CA LEU A 77 4.46 -27.27 3.42
C LEU A 77 5.70 -27.96 2.82
N GLU A 78 6.23 -28.95 3.51
CA GLU A 78 7.38 -29.78 3.07
C GLU A 78 7.15 -30.34 1.67
N GLN A 79 5.94 -30.86 1.46
CA GLN A 79 5.49 -31.51 0.24
C GLN A 79 4.57 -30.60 -0.57
N GLY A 80 4.60 -30.80 -1.90
CA GLY A 80 3.84 -30.00 -2.84
C GLY A 80 4.67 -28.85 -3.40
N ARG A 81 4.66 -28.72 -4.72
CA ARG A 81 5.33 -27.64 -5.45
C ARG A 81 4.40 -27.19 -6.57
N ILE A 82 4.54 -25.92 -6.94
CA ILE A 82 3.97 -25.35 -8.15
C ILE A 82 5.11 -25.08 -9.15
N LEU A 83 4.77 -24.87 -10.42
CA LEU A 83 5.74 -24.39 -11.40
C LEU A 83 5.70 -22.86 -11.41
N GLY A 84 6.89 -22.26 -11.32
CA GLY A 84 7.07 -20.84 -11.61
C GLY A 84 6.95 -20.54 -13.10
N ASP A 85 6.94 -19.26 -13.46
CA ASP A 85 6.89 -18.86 -14.88
C ASP A 85 8.15 -19.32 -15.63
N ASP A 86 9.26 -19.49 -14.92
CA ASP A 86 10.54 -20.03 -15.41
C ASP A 86 10.56 -21.57 -15.54
N GLN A 87 9.42 -22.23 -15.30
CA GLN A 87 9.24 -23.68 -15.33
C GLN A 87 10.06 -24.45 -14.28
N GLN A 88 10.55 -23.78 -13.23
CA GLN A 88 11.15 -24.44 -12.07
C GLN A 88 10.12 -24.67 -10.97
N ALA A 89 10.41 -25.61 -10.07
CA ALA A 89 9.51 -25.98 -8.98
C ALA A 89 9.72 -25.06 -7.76
N TYR A 90 8.65 -24.46 -7.26
CA TYR A 90 8.65 -23.61 -6.06
C TYR A 90 7.62 -24.06 -5.05
N SER A 91 7.88 -23.80 -3.77
CA SER A 91 6.84 -23.91 -2.74
C SER A 91 5.94 -22.67 -2.77
N VAL A 92 6.52 -21.48 -2.96
CA VAL A 92 5.77 -20.24 -3.16
C VAL A 92 6.35 -19.47 -4.33
N TRP A 93 5.49 -19.11 -5.29
CA TRP A 93 5.81 -18.18 -6.36
C TRP A 93 4.93 -16.95 -6.27
N ILE A 94 5.55 -15.77 -6.20
CA ILE A 94 4.88 -14.48 -6.29
C ILE A 94 5.51 -13.71 -7.44
N GLY A 95 4.69 -13.34 -8.43
CA GLY A 95 5.11 -12.64 -9.63
C GLY A 95 5.59 -11.19 -9.41
N HIS A 96 5.84 -10.50 -10.51
CA HIS A 96 6.25 -9.09 -10.52
C HIS A 96 5.05 -8.13 -10.43
N ASP A 97 5.31 -6.90 -9.97
CA ASP A 97 4.31 -5.84 -9.81
C ASP A 97 3.09 -6.27 -8.97
N THR A 98 3.29 -7.18 -8.01
CA THR A 98 2.25 -7.72 -7.16
C THR A 98 2.27 -7.06 -5.77
N CYS A 99 1.08 -6.91 -5.17
CA CYS A 99 0.92 -6.36 -3.82
C CYS A 99 0.45 -7.46 -2.87
N ILE A 100 1.31 -7.88 -1.93
CA ILE A 100 0.91 -8.73 -0.82
C ILE A 100 0.72 -7.84 0.40
N THR A 101 -0.54 -7.51 0.68
CA THR A 101 -0.86 -6.39 1.58
C THR A 101 -0.99 -6.80 3.05
N HIS A 102 -1.15 -5.81 3.93
CA HIS A 102 -1.03 -5.97 5.39
C HIS A 102 -1.72 -7.23 5.95
N MET A 103 -0.94 -8.02 6.70
CA MET A 103 -1.38 -9.24 7.39
C MET A 103 -1.94 -10.35 6.47
N ALA A 104 -1.67 -10.31 5.16
CA ALA A 104 -1.98 -11.44 4.29
C ALA A 104 -1.12 -12.67 4.64
N LEU A 105 -1.66 -13.86 4.34
CA LEU A 105 -0.96 -15.14 4.48
C LEU A 105 -0.85 -15.80 3.11
N ILE A 106 0.37 -16.03 2.65
CA ILE A 106 0.64 -16.86 1.46
C ILE A 106 1.30 -18.15 1.94
N HIS A 107 0.64 -19.29 1.73
CA HIS A 107 1.11 -20.58 2.23
C HIS A 107 1.26 -21.60 1.09
N GLY A 108 2.49 -22.07 0.88
CA GLY A 108 2.83 -23.05 -0.15
C GLY A 108 2.13 -24.41 0.02
N PRO A 109 1.84 -25.13 -1.08
CA PRO A 109 2.17 -24.79 -2.47
C PRO A 109 1.25 -23.68 -3.02
N ALA A 110 1.83 -22.55 -3.44
CA ALA A 110 1.04 -21.38 -3.83
C ALA A 110 1.69 -20.61 -4.99
N TYR A 111 0.88 -20.26 -5.97
CA TYR A 111 1.26 -19.39 -7.08
C TYR A 111 0.41 -18.12 -7.03
N VAL A 112 1.03 -16.95 -7.06
CA VAL A 112 0.38 -15.65 -7.25
C VAL A 112 1.04 -14.99 -8.45
N GLY A 113 0.27 -14.81 -9.52
CA GLY A 113 0.78 -14.26 -10.77
C GLY A 113 1.17 -12.78 -10.67
N ASN A 114 1.67 -12.27 -11.79
CA ASN A 114 2.05 -10.87 -11.97
C ASN A 114 0.85 -9.92 -11.81
N GLU A 115 1.11 -8.68 -11.40
CA GLU A 115 0.12 -7.59 -11.32
C GLU A 115 -1.09 -7.90 -10.39
N CYS A 116 -0.90 -8.82 -9.44
CA CYS A 116 -1.95 -9.20 -8.51
C CYS A 116 -2.05 -8.23 -7.34
N PHE A 117 -3.25 -8.07 -6.79
CA PHE A 117 -3.47 -7.43 -5.50
C PHE A 117 -4.05 -8.45 -4.52
N ILE A 118 -3.32 -8.78 -3.45
CA ILE A 118 -3.78 -9.65 -2.36
C ILE A 118 -4.10 -8.79 -1.14
N GLY A 119 -5.40 -8.55 -0.92
CA GLY A 119 -5.93 -7.62 0.06
C GLY A 119 -5.70 -7.98 1.51
N PHE A 120 -6.00 -7.01 2.39
CA PHE A 120 -5.66 -7.08 3.81
C PHE A 120 -6.23 -8.33 4.47
N ARG A 121 -5.42 -9.04 5.26
CA ARG A 121 -5.82 -10.27 5.97
C ARG A 121 -6.43 -11.36 5.07
N SER A 122 -6.09 -11.37 3.79
CA SER A 122 -6.49 -12.46 2.89
C SER A 122 -5.49 -13.60 2.93
N THR A 123 -5.97 -14.81 2.70
CA THR A 123 -5.17 -16.04 2.72
C THR A 123 -5.21 -16.75 1.37
N VAL A 124 -4.04 -17.14 0.87
CA VAL A 124 -3.87 -18.02 -0.30
C VAL A 124 -3.13 -19.27 0.17
N PHE A 125 -3.76 -20.44 0.07
CA PHE A 125 -3.16 -21.70 0.53
C PHE A 125 -3.49 -22.85 -0.42
N ASN A 126 -2.50 -23.64 -0.84
CA ASN A 126 -2.68 -24.74 -1.78
C ASN A 126 -3.47 -24.31 -3.03
N ALA A 127 -3.11 -23.16 -3.60
CA ALA A 127 -3.92 -22.47 -4.59
C ALA A 127 -3.06 -21.69 -5.60
N GLN A 128 -3.63 -21.46 -6.78
CA GLN A 128 -3.04 -20.64 -7.82
C GLN A 128 -3.94 -19.42 -8.08
N VAL A 129 -3.36 -18.23 -8.09
CA VAL A 129 -4.04 -16.97 -8.41
C VAL A 129 -3.43 -16.43 -9.69
N GLY A 130 -4.19 -16.46 -10.79
CA GLY A 130 -3.71 -16.04 -12.10
C GLY A 130 -3.37 -14.54 -12.16
N HIS A 131 -2.61 -14.14 -13.17
CA HIS A 131 -2.13 -12.76 -13.35
C HIS A 131 -3.26 -11.72 -13.34
N GLY A 132 -2.98 -10.54 -12.80
CA GLY A 132 -3.90 -9.39 -12.77
C GLY A 132 -5.16 -9.60 -11.94
N CYS A 133 -5.16 -10.58 -11.02
CA CYS A 133 -6.28 -10.79 -10.10
C CYS A 133 -6.30 -9.72 -9.01
N ILE A 134 -7.51 -9.32 -8.63
CA ILE A 134 -7.75 -8.37 -7.55
C ILE A 134 -8.51 -9.09 -6.45
N VAL A 135 -7.79 -9.49 -5.40
CA VAL A 135 -8.34 -10.14 -4.22
C VAL A 135 -8.53 -9.08 -3.14
N MET A 136 -9.77 -8.82 -2.78
CA MET A 136 -10.08 -7.83 -1.76
C MET A 136 -9.85 -8.39 -0.35
N MET A 137 -10.31 -7.67 0.67
CA MET A 137 -9.90 -7.89 2.06
C MET A 137 -10.57 -9.11 2.68
N HIS A 138 -9.88 -9.79 3.58
CA HIS A 138 -10.41 -10.90 4.38
C HIS A 138 -10.93 -12.08 3.51
N ALA A 139 -10.38 -12.29 2.32
CA ALA A 139 -10.74 -13.43 1.49
C ALA A 139 -9.91 -14.67 1.83
N LEU A 140 -10.52 -15.85 1.76
CA LEU A 140 -9.82 -17.14 1.80
C LEU A 140 -9.89 -17.80 0.43
N ILE A 141 -8.73 -18.11 -0.15
CA ILE A 141 -8.59 -18.85 -1.40
C ILE A 141 -7.80 -20.12 -1.09
N GLN A 142 -8.45 -21.28 -1.26
CA GLN A 142 -7.85 -22.55 -0.89
C GLN A 142 -8.26 -23.68 -1.82
N ASP A 143 -7.31 -24.55 -2.19
CA ASP A 143 -7.56 -25.77 -2.99
C ASP A 143 -8.19 -25.49 -4.36
N VAL A 144 -7.87 -24.34 -4.97
CA VAL A 144 -8.44 -23.85 -6.24
C VAL A 144 -7.42 -23.13 -7.11
N GLU A 145 -7.74 -23.01 -8.40
CA GLU A 145 -7.10 -22.11 -9.34
C GLU A 145 -8.05 -20.96 -9.68
N ILE A 146 -7.68 -19.73 -9.34
CA ILE A 146 -8.40 -18.52 -9.75
C ILE A 146 -7.90 -18.13 -11.16
N PRO A 147 -8.78 -18.08 -12.17
CA PRO A 147 -8.40 -17.64 -13.51
C PRO A 147 -7.79 -16.23 -13.52
N ALA A 148 -6.98 -15.92 -14.52
CA ALA A 148 -6.38 -14.59 -14.66
C ALA A 148 -7.44 -13.48 -14.76
N GLY A 149 -7.12 -12.31 -14.21
CA GLY A 149 -7.93 -11.10 -14.31
C GLY A 149 -9.23 -11.11 -13.51
N LYS A 150 -9.38 -12.02 -12.54
CA LYS A 150 -10.59 -12.13 -11.71
C LYS A 150 -10.59 -11.20 -10.51
N TYR A 151 -11.78 -10.81 -10.08
CA TYR A 151 -12.01 -10.04 -8.87
C TYR A 151 -12.65 -10.92 -7.79
N VAL A 152 -11.99 -11.00 -6.63
CA VAL A 152 -12.49 -11.73 -5.46
C VAL A 152 -12.99 -10.71 -4.43
N PRO A 153 -14.30 -10.68 -4.10
CA PRO A 153 -14.84 -9.68 -3.18
C PRO A 153 -14.40 -9.91 -1.73
N SER A 154 -14.48 -8.85 -0.92
CA SER A 154 -14.08 -8.93 0.48
C SER A 154 -14.90 -9.97 1.25
N GLY A 155 -14.23 -10.74 2.10
CA GLY A 155 -14.87 -11.79 2.91
C GLY A 155 -15.23 -13.06 2.14
N ALA A 156 -14.90 -13.16 0.85
CA ALA A 156 -15.17 -14.36 0.06
C ALA A 156 -14.36 -15.56 0.57
N VAL A 157 -14.98 -16.74 0.54
CA VAL A 157 -14.32 -18.02 0.83
C VAL A 157 -14.45 -18.89 -0.42
N ILE A 158 -13.35 -19.05 -1.15
CA ILE A 158 -13.28 -19.78 -2.42
C ILE A 158 -12.51 -21.08 -2.18
N THR A 159 -13.26 -22.17 -1.99
CA THR A 159 -12.74 -23.51 -1.67
C THR A 159 -13.19 -24.58 -2.66
N THR A 160 -13.81 -24.18 -3.77
CA THR A 160 -14.22 -25.09 -4.84
C THR A 160 -13.93 -24.45 -6.19
N GLN A 161 -13.47 -25.26 -7.15
CA GLN A 161 -13.13 -24.75 -8.48
C GLN A 161 -14.34 -24.10 -9.17
N GLN A 162 -15.55 -24.65 -8.98
CA GLN A 162 -16.78 -24.06 -9.52
C GLN A 162 -17.04 -22.63 -9.00
N ALA A 163 -16.67 -22.32 -7.75
CA ALA A 163 -16.77 -20.96 -7.22
C ALA A 163 -15.72 -20.04 -7.84
N ALA A 164 -14.48 -20.53 -8.01
CA ALA A 164 -13.40 -19.80 -8.67
C ALA A 164 -13.74 -19.44 -10.13
N ASP A 165 -14.29 -20.40 -10.89
CA ASP A 165 -14.65 -20.23 -12.31
C ASP A 165 -15.77 -19.20 -12.53
N ARG A 166 -16.57 -18.92 -11.48
CA ARG A 166 -17.71 -18.00 -11.53
C ARG A 166 -17.39 -16.58 -11.05
N LEU A 167 -16.14 -16.32 -10.67
CA LEU A 167 -15.75 -14.99 -10.23
C LEU A 167 -15.93 -13.95 -11.35
N PRO A 168 -16.35 -12.71 -10.99
CA PRO A 168 -16.40 -11.61 -11.95
C PRO A 168 -14.99 -11.21 -12.37
N ASP A 169 -14.88 -10.55 -13.53
CA ASP A 169 -13.61 -9.99 -13.99
C ASP A 169 -13.29 -8.68 -13.25
N ALA A 170 -12.02 -8.44 -12.97
CA ALA A 170 -11.53 -7.17 -12.47
C ALA A 170 -11.60 -6.10 -13.57
N ASN A 171 -12.13 -4.94 -13.21
CA ASN A 171 -12.29 -3.81 -14.13
C ASN A 171 -11.05 -2.90 -14.13
N ASP A 172 -11.01 -1.93 -15.05
CA ASP A 172 -9.87 -1.02 -15.22
C ASP A 172 -9.56 -0.18 -13.97
N SER A 173 -10.59 0.17 -13.19
CA SER A 173 -10.39 0.92 -11.95
C SER A 173 -9.75 0.07 -10.85
N ASP A 174 -10.04 -1.23 -10.80
CA ASP A 174 -9.41 -2.16 -9.87
C ASP A 174 -7.92 -2.34 -10.22
N ARG A 175 -7.59 -2.46 -11.51
CA ARG A 175 -6.22 -2.56 -12.01
C ARG A 175 -5.42 -1.29 -11.75
N SER A 176 -6.01 -0.13 -12.06
CA SER A 176 -5.40 1.18 -11.81
C SER A 176 -5.10 1.39 -10.32
N PHE A 177 -6.01 0.93 -9.44
CA PHE A 177 -5.79 0.95 -8.01
C PHE A 177 -4.57 0.10 -7.61
N SER A 178 -4.47 -1.14 -8.09
CA SER A 178 -3.31 -2.02 -7.82
C SER A 178 -1.99 -1.38 -8.28
N HIS A 179 -1.95 -0.85 -9.51
CA HIS A 179 -0.75 -0.20 -10.07
C HIS A 179 -0.32 1.00 -9.22
N HIS A 180 -1.27 1.82 -8.78
CA HIS A 180 -0.97 2.95 -7.90
C HIS A 180 -0.34 2.51 -6.57
N VAL A 181 -0.79 1.39 -5.99
CA VAL A 181 -0.19 0.83 -4.76
C VAL A 181 1.25 0.37 -5.01
N VAL A 182 1.56 -0.22 -6.17
CA VAL A 182 2.93 -0.54 -6.58
C VAL A 182 3.78 0.73 -6.65
N GLU A 183 3.32 1.76 -7.35
CA GLU A 183 4.04 3.04 -7.50
C GLU A 183 4.37 3.69 -6.14
N ILE A 184 3.41 3.72 -5.22
CA ILE A 184 3.61 4.26 -3.87
C ILE A 184 4.67 3.45 -3.11
N ASN A 185 4.63 2.12 -3.18
CA ASN A 185 5.63 1.28 -2.53
C ASN A 185 7.02 1.44 -3.18
N GLN A 186 7.10 1.72 -4.48
CA GLN A 186 8.36 2.05 -5.13
C GLN A 186 8.94 3.37 -4.61
N ALA A 187 8.11 4.40 -4.44
CA ALA A 187 8.53 5.66 -3.85
C ALA A 187 8.96 5.49 -2.38
N LEU A 188 8.22 4.70 -1.59
CA LEU A 188 8.56 4.40 -0.20
C LEU A 188 9.88 3.65 -0.08
N ARG A 189 10.09 2.61 -0.90
CA ARG A 189 11.35 1.86 -0.98
C ARG A 189 12.53 2.80 -1.26
N ALA A 190 12.40 3.66 -2.26
CA ALA A 190 13.42 4.64 -2.59
C ALA A 190 13.69 5.60 -1.41
N GLY A 191 12.64 6.08 -0.75
CA GLY A 191 12.72 6.92 0.44
C GLY A 191 13.44 6.24 1.61
N TYR A 192 13.10 5.00 1.94
CA TYR A 192 13.76 4.24 3.00
C TYR A 192 15.23 3.94 2.70
N ARG A 193 15.56 3.65 1.44
CA ARG A 193 16.96 3.47 1.02
C ARG A 193 17.73 4.78 1.11
N CYS A 194 17.14 5.88 0.65
CA CYS A 194 17.70 7.22 0.81
C CYS A 194 17.97 7.52 2.28
N ALA A 195 17.02 7.22 3.18
CA ALA A 195 17.16 7.45 4.62
C ALA A 195 18.38 6.74 5.26
N ASN A 196 18.84 5.64 4.67
CA ASN A 196 20.02 4.89 5.11
C ASN A 196 21.32 5.33 4.40
N ASP A 197 21.24 6.24 3.43
CA ASP A 197 22.37 6.79 2.70
C ASP A 197 22.59 8.26 3.06
N ILE A 198 23.64 8.54 3.82
CA ILE A 198 24.01 9.88 4.27
C ILE A 198 24.09 10.86 3.09
N ALA A 199 24.67 10.45 1.95
CA ALA A 199 24.81 11.32 0.79
C ALA A 199 23.44 11.71 0.22
N CYS A 200 22.48 10.79 0.25
CA CYS A 200 21.11 11.03 -0.19
C CYS A 200 20.32 11.91 0.80
N VAL A 201 20.43 11.67 2.13
CA VAL A 201 19.65 12.41 3.14
C VAL A 201 20.17 13.83 3.37
N THR A 202 21.48 14.05 3.29
CA THR A 202 22.14 15.30 3.71
C THR A 202 21.52 16.57 3.07
N PRO A 203 21.20 16.62 1.76
CA PRO A 203 20.52 17.77 1.16
C PRO A 203 19.17 18.09 1.81
N PHE A 204 18.40 17.08 2.20
CA PHE A 204 17.10 17.25 2.85
C PHE A 204 17.24 17.70 4.31
N GLN A 205 18.22 17.18 5.04
CA GLN A 205 18.49 17.61 6.42
C GLN A 205 19.03 19.05 6.48
N ASN A 206 19.91 19.44 5.56
CA ASN A 206 20.42 20.80 5.50
C ASN A 206 19.33 21.82 5.16
N ALA A 207 18.35 21.44 4.33
CA ALA A 207 17.16 22.25 4.08
C ALA A 207 16.27 22.42 5.33
N VAL A 208 16.36 21.52 6.31
CA VAL A 208 15.62 21.58 7.59
C VAL A 208 16.43 22.29 8.70
N SER A 209 17.76 22.15 8.72
CA SER A 209 18.66 22.68 9.76
C SER A 209 19.24 24.08 9.48
N GLY A 210 19.12 24.60 8.27
CA GLY A 210 19.41 26.01 8.01
C GLY A 210 18.49 26.90 8.85
N ASN A 211 19.06 27.68 9.77
CA ASN A 211 18.37 28.77 10.48
C ASN A 211 18.01 29.88 9.48
N GLY A 212 17.09 29.57 8.58
CA GLY A 212 16.29 30.55 7.89
C GLY A 212 15.05 30.76 8.72
N SER A 213 14.82 32.00 9.14
CA SER A 213 13.51 32.60 8.89
C SER A 213 12.98 31.98 7.60
N ARG A 214 11.99 31.09 7.69
CA ARG A 214 11.35 30.52 6.52
C ARG A 214 10.67 31.69 5.82
N SER A 215 11.44 32.39 5.00
CA SER A 215 10.93 33.04 3.82
C SER A 215 10.29 31.89 3.03
N MET A 216 8.97 31.82 3.15
CA MET A 216 8.11 31.09 2.24
C MET A 216 8.65 31.32 0.82
N PRO A 217 8.78 30.29 -0.02
CA PRO A 217 9.03 30.52 -1.43
C PRO A 217 7.88 31.40 -1.94
N GLN A 218 8.20 32.66 -2.25
CA GLN A 218 7.35 33.49 -3.09
C GLN A 218 7.43 32.92 -4.50
N ASN A 219 6.52 31.99 -4.81
CA ASN A 219 5.84 31.80 -6.10
C ASN A 219 5.23 30.38 -6.13
N GLY A 220 3.96 30.17 -6.45
CA GLY A 220 2.93 31.09 -6.92
C GLY A 220 1.97 31.49 -5.81
N LYS A 221 1.39 32.69 -5.93
CA LYS A 221 0.19 33.04 -5.19
C LYS A 221 -0.89 32.01 -5.55
N ALA A 222 -1.14 31.03 -4.68
CA ALA A 222 -2.48 30.47 -4.58
C ALA A 222 -3.42 31.66 -4.37
N ALA A 223 -4.53 31.70 -5.12
CA ALA A 223 -5.50 32.77 -4.96
C ALA A 223 -5.90 32.82 -3.47
N PRO A 224 -5.89 34.00 -2.83
CA PRO A 224 -6.31 34.10 -1.43
C PRO A 224 -7.72 33.54 -1.30
N LEU A 225 -7.95 32.76 -0.24
CA LEU A 225 -9.29 32.25 0.08
C LEU A 225 -10.29 33.39 0.05
N GLN A 226 -11.44 33.15 -0.59
CA GLN A 226 -12.52 34.12 -0.63
C GLN A 226 -12.95 34.47 0.81
N THR A 227 -13.30 35.74 1.05
CA THR A 227 -13.59 36.27 2.38
C THR A 227 -14.72 35.52 3.09
N ASP A 228 -15.70 35.03 2.33
CA ASP A 228 -16.80 34.20 2.83
C ASP A 228 -16.34 32.85 3.38
N ILE A 229 -15.35 32.20 2.76
CA ILE A 229 -14.76 30.95 3.25
C ILE A 229 -13.99 31.20 4.55
N ILE A 230 -13.29 32.33 4.64
CA ILE A 230 -12.56 32.72 5.87
C ILE A 230 -13.54 32.92 7.02
N ASP A 231 -14.68 33.58 6.78
CA ASP A 231 -15.70 33.80 7.79
C ASP A 231 -16.36 32.48 8.22
N ILE A 232 -16.59 31.54 7.29
CA ILE A 232 -17.05 30.18 7.63
C ILE A 232 -16.03 29.49 8.55
N ILE A 233 -14.75 29.47 8.20
CA ILE A 233 -13.71 28.85 9.03
C ILE A 233 -13.70 29.45 10.43
N ARG A 234 -13.70 30.79 10.54
CA ARG A 234 -13.73 31.50 11.82
C ARG A 234 -14.95 31.11 12.65
N GLN A 235 -16.14 31.12 12.07
CA GLN A 235 -17.38 30.77 12.76
C GLN A 235 -17.37 29.33 13.27
N GLN A 236 -16.90 28.37 12.46
CA GLN A 236 -16.87 26.96 12.84
C GLN A 236 -15.85 26.69 13.96
N LEU A 237 -14.67 27.34 13.92
CA LEU A 237 -13.69 27.24 14.99
C LEU A 237 -14.22 27.84 16.31
N HIS A 238 -14.95 28.96 16.26
CA HIS A 238 -15.61 29.55 17.43
C HIS A 238 -16.66 28.62 18.06
N GLN A 239 -17.33 27.80 17.25
CA GLN A 239 -18.28 26.78 17.73
C GLN A 239 -17.58 25.52 18.28
N GLY A 240 -16.25 25.45 18.20
CA GLY A 240 -15.46 24.31 18.64
C GLY A 240 -15.46 23.14 17.65
N HIS A 241 -15.89 23.39 16.41
CA HIS A 241 -15.87 22.39 15.34
C HIS A 241 -14.47 22.28 14.72
N ARG A 242 -14.21 21.15 14.06
CA ARG A 242 -12.99 20.89 13.30
C ARG A 242 -13.28 21.03 11.81
N ILE A 243 -12.25 21.44 11.06
CA ILE A 243 -12.34 21.58 9.61
C ILE A 243 -11.80 20.32 8.94
N GLY A 244 -12.63 19.67 8.14
CA GLY A 244 -12.23 18.59 7.24
C GLY A 244 -12.18 19.06 5.79
N LEU A 245 -11.36 18.40 4.98
CA LEU A 245 -11.33 18.61 3.54
C LEU A 245 -11.63 17.30 2.83
N GLU A 246 -12.28 17.40 1.69
CA GLU A 246 -12.48 16.30 0.75
C GLU A 246 -12.30 16.82 -0.67
N PHE A 247 -11.93 15.93 -1.59
CA PHE A 247 -11.68 16.29 -2.98
C PHE A 247 -12.28 15.25 -3.92
N ALA A 248 -12.52 15.64 -5.17
CA ALA A 248 -13.09 14.76 -6.17
C ALA A 248 -12.66 15.22 -7.57
N ASP A 249 -12.23 14.26 -8.39
CA ASP A 249 -12.12 14.48 -9.83
C ASP A 249 -13.51 14.75 -10.45
N ALA A 250 -13.54 15.24 -11.69
CA ALA A 250 -14.80 15.59 -12.38
C ALA A 250 -15.80 14.44 -12.46
N ARG A 251 -15.33 13.19 -12.61
CA ARG A 251 -16.21 12.01 -12.69
C ARG A 251 -16.86 11.74 -11.34
N ARG A 252 -16.08 11.77 -10.26
CA ARG A 252 -16.53 11.55 -8.88
C ARG A 252 -17.47 12.64 -8.42
N PHE A 253 -17.16 13.90 -8.73
CA PHE A 253 -18.01 15.04 -8.42
C PHE A 253 -19.42 14.88 -9.04
N ASN A 254 -19.50 14.47 -10.31
CA ASN A 254 -20.76 14.29 -11.02
C ASN A 254 -21.67 13.20 -10.43
N VAL A 255 -21.10 12.20 -9.75
CA VAL A 255 -21.86 11.14 -9.07
C VAL A 255 -21.95 11.35 -7.56
N GLY A 256 -21.55 12.52 -7.05
CA GLY A 256 -21.58 12.85 -5.62
C GLY A 256 -20.60 12.06 -4.75
N SER A 257 -19.58 11.44 -5.35
CA SER A 257 -18.52 10.70 -4.65
C SER A 257 -17.35 11.62 -4.32
N TRP A 258 -16.81 11.52 -3.11
CA TRP A 258 -15.70 12.35 -2.63
C TRP A 258 -14.63 11.48 -1.98
N GLN A 259 -13.37 11.88 -2.13
CA GLN A 259 -12.22 11.29 -1.48
C GLN A 259 -11.89 12.06 -0.20
N SER A 260 -11.54 11.32 0.84
CA SER A 260 -11.19 11.87 2.15
C SER A 260 -9.87 12.64 2.09
N GLY A 261 -9.91 13.92 2.45
CA GLY A 261 -8.73 14.74 2.71
C GLY A 261 -8.43 14.85 4.22
N PRO A 262 -7.50 15.75 4.60
CA PRO A 262 -7.10 15.91 6.00
C PRO A 262 -8.22 16.51 6.86
N THR A 263 -8.26 16.10 8.13
CA THR A 263 -8.99 16.82 9.18
C THR A 263 -8.01 17.66 9.98
N ILE A 264 -8.17 18.98 9.91
CA ILE A 264 -7.31 19.96 10.56
C ILE A 264 -7.65 20.01 12.05
N THR A 265 -6.66 19.75 12.91
CA THR A 265 -6.83 19.66 14.36
C THR A 265 -6.54 20.96 15.11
N SER A 266 -6.00 21.98 14.43
CA SER A 266 -5.71 23.29 15.04
C SER A 266 -6.98 24.09 15.29
N ALA A 267 -7.02 24.81 16.43
CA ALA A 267 -8.05 25.79 16.77
C ALA A 267 -7.71 27.22 16.31
N HIS A 268 -6.51 27.45 15.77
CA HIS A 268 -6.05 28.79 15.37
C HIS A 268 -6.39 29.07 13.91
N GLU A 269 -7.24 30.08 13.65
CA GLU A 269 -7.72 30.44 12.30
C GLU A 269 -6.58 30.54 11.28
N ALA A 270 -5.49 31.25 11.61
CA ALA A 270 -4.37 31.45 10.70
C ALA A 270 -3.71 30.13 10.25
N GLN A 271 -3.59 29.14 11.15
CA GLN A 271 -3.01 27.85 10.81
C GLN A 271 -3.97 27.00 9.98
N VAL A 272 -5.27 27.06 10.30
CA VAL A 272 -6.31 26.36 9.54
C VAL A 272 -6.38 26.90 8.12
N ARG A 273 -6.37 28.23 7.95
CA ARG A 273 -6.35 28.89 6.64
C ARG A 273 -5.15 28.46 5.80
N THR A 274 -3.95 28.50 6.35
CA THR A 274 -2.73 28.08 5.64
C THR A 274 -2.82 26.63 5.17
N GLN A 275 -3.35 25.72 6.00
CA GLN A 275 -3.49 24.31 5.62
C GLN A 275 -4.57 24.09 4.54
N VAL A 276 -5.68 24.84 4.60
CA VAL A 276 -6.69 24.82 3.53
C VAL A 276 -6.08 25.35 2.22
N GLU A 277 -5.38 26.50 2.25
CA GLU A 277 -4.74 27.08 1.07
C GLU A 277 -3.70 26.13 0.45
N GLN A 278 -2.89 25.46 1.28
CA GLN A 278 -1.92 24.46 0.83
C GLN A 278 -2.60 23.25 0.19
N PHE A 279 -3.71 22.79 0.75
CA PHE A 279 -4.45 21.65 0.21
C PHE A 279 -5.10 21.99 -1.13
N LEU A 280 -5.65 23.18 -1.30
CA LEU A 280 -6.18 23.65 -2.59
C LEU A 280 -5.06 23.68 -3.64
N ALA A 281 -3.90 24.23 -3.28
CA ALA A 281 -2.75 24.32 -4.17
C ALA A 281 -2.19 22.94 -4.61
N SER A 282 -2.31 21.90 -3.76
CA SER A 282 -1.88 20.55 -4.11
C SER A 282 -2.91 19.76 -4.93
N HIS A 283 -4.12 20.28 -5.14
CA HIS A 283 -5.20 19.64 -5.88
C HIS A 283 -5.76 20.53 -7.00
N PRO A 284 -4.94 21.08 -7.91
CA PRO A 284 -5.40 22.08 -8.88
C PRO A 284 -6.44 21.56 -9.88
N GLY A 285 -6.49 20.24 -10.12
CA GLY A 285 -7.43 19.60 -11.06
C GLY A 285 -8.71 19.05 -10.43
N ASP A 286 -8.88 19.22 -9.11
CA ASP A 286 -9.99 18.61 -8.37
C ASP A 286 -11.02 19.63 -7.88
N TYR A 287 -12.25 19.15 -7.75
CA TYR A 287 -13.23 19.79 -6.90
C TYR A 287 -12.80 19.59 -5.45
N VAL A 288 -12.76 20.66 -4.66
CA VAL A 288 -12.44 20.56 -3.22
C VAL A 288 -13.60 21.11 -2.42
N ARG A 289 -13.99 20.38 -1.37
CA ARG A 289 -14.99 20.83 -0.39
C ARG A 289 -14.44 20.87 1.01
N LEU A 290 -14.94 21.85 1.75
CA LEU A 290 -14.73 22.04 3.17
C LEU A 290 -15.88 21.43 3.95
N LEU A 291 -15.54 20.71 5.01
CA LEU A 291 -16.45 20.09 5.96
C LEU A 291 -16.27 20.71 7.34
N SER A 292 -17.37 20.94 8.06
CA SER A 292 -17.34 21.20 9.49
C SER A 292 -17.75 19.95 10.26
N ILE A 293 -16.94 19.55 11.23
CA ILE A 293 -17.12 18.35 12.04
C ILE A 293 -17.30 18.77 13.50
N ASP A 294 -18.45 18.47 14.09
CA ASP A 294 -18.66 18.63 15.53
C ASP A 294 -18.04 17.43 16.27
N PRO A 295 -16.95 17.63 17.05
CA PRO A 295 -16.32 16.53 17.77
C PRO A 295 -17.19 15.99 18.91
N ARG A 296 -18.19 16.73 19.39
CA ARG A 296 -19.10 16.31 20.48
C ARG A 296 -20.24 15.45 19.94
N ALA A 297 -20.89 15.88 18.87
CA ALA A 297 -21.94 15.11 18.20
C ALA A 297 -21.41 13.99 17.27
N LYS A 298 -20.10 14.02 16.93
CA LYS A 298 -19.46 13.14 15.93
C LYS A 298 -20.17 13.18 14.57
N GLN A 299 -20.66 14.37 14.18
CA GLN A 299 -21.45 14.56 12.97
C GLN A 299 -20.90 15.72 12.13
N ARG A 300 -21.17 15.65 10.81
CA ARG A 300 -20.91 16.72 9.86
C ARG A 300 -22.00 17.77 9.99
N GLN A 301 -21.62 19.04 10.12
CA GLN A 301 -22.54 20.17 10.31
C GLN A 301 -22.65 21.05 9.06
N LEU A 302 -21.60 21.09 8.23
CA LEU A 302 -21.55 21.93 7.03
C LEU A 302 -20.70 21.25 5.96
N GLU A 303 -21.15 21.33 4.70
CA GLU A 303 -20.38 20.92 3.52
C GLU A 303 -20.43 22.05 2.49
N LYS A 304 -19.28 22.55 2.04
CA LYS A 304 -19.18 23.66 1.08
C LYS A 304 -18.08 23.39 0.07
N VAL A 305 -18.42 23.36 -1.22
CA VAL A 305 -17.41 23.31 -2.29
C VAL A 305 -16.67 24.65 -2.33
N ILE A 306 -15.35 24.61 -2.17
CA ILE A 306 -14.46 25.77 -2.08
C ILE A 306 -13.50 25.88 -3.28
N GLN A 307 -13.40 24.83 -4.11
CA GLN A 307 -12.69 24.87 -5.38
C GLN A 307 -13.44 24.06 -6.43
N LYS A 308 -13.45 24.57 -7.65
CA LYS A 308 -13.85 23.86 -8.86
C LYS A 308 -12.69 23.98 -9.85
N PRO A 309 -12.27 22.90 -10.51
CA PRO A 309 -11.27 22.99 -11.57
C PRO A 309 -11.83 23.83 -12.73
N GLU A 310 -10.95 24.55 -13.44
CA GLU A 310 -11.30 25.29 -14.65
C GLU A 310 -11.69 24.38 -15.82
#